data_AF-A0A352DNJ7-F1
#
_entry.id   AF-A0A352DNJ7-F1
#
_cell.length_a   1.000
_cell.length_b   1.000
_cell.length_c   1.000
_cell.angle_alpha   90.00
_cell.angle_beta   90.00
_cell.angle_gamma   90.00
#
_symmetry.space_group_name_H-M   'P 1'
#
loop_
_entity.id
_entity.type
_entity.pdbx_description
1 polymer ?
#
loop_
_entity_poly.entity_id
_entity_poly.type
_entity_poly.pdbx_seq_one_letter_code
_entity_poly.pdbx_strand_id
1 'polypeptide(L)'
;ATEAATKPVTTAPVTEAATKPVTTEPVTEPEKKSGDANGDGVFGIADAVTVQKWLLGDNSAEVADWKAADLNGNGRLDVFDFTLMRRKLLEIL
;
A
#
# COMPACT_ATOMS: atom_id res chain seq x y z
N ALA A 1 -45.21 23.91 -11.97
CA ALA A 1 -43.93 24.61 -12.19
C ALA A 1 -43.16 23.79 -13.23
N THR A 2 -42.94 24.21 -14.48
CA THR A 2 -41.92 25.21 -14.94
C THR A 2 -40.58 24.95 -14.26
N GLU A 3 -39.41 24.87 -14.89
CA GLU A 3 -38.91 25.04 -16.26
C GLU A 3 -37.42 24.63 -16.21
N ALA A 4 -36.84 24.26 -17.35
CA ALA A 4 -35.42 23.92 -17.49
C ALA A 4 -34.51 25.16 -17.35
N ALA A 5 -33.28 25.01 -16.84
CA ALA A 5 -32.17 25.91 -17.19
C ALA A 5 -30.79 25.32 -16.86
N THR A 6 -29.99 25.12 -17.90
CA THR A 6 -28.55 24.84 -17.90
C THR A 6 -27.70 26.13 -17.97
N LYS A 7 -26.41 25.98 -17.59
CA LYS A 7 -25.20 26.69 -18.08
C LYS A 7 -24.67 27.86 -17.19
N PRO A 8 -23.46 28.43 -17.45
CA PRO A 8 -22.11 27.83 -17.45
C PRO A 8 -21.03 28.71 -16.71
N VAL A 9 -19.74 28.33 -16.80
CA VAL A 9 -18.49 29.14 -16.76
C VAL A 9 -17.99 29.74 -15.42
N THR A 10 -16.71 29.51 -15.08
CA THR A 10 -15.60 30.50 -15.23
C THR A 10 -14.43 30.28 -14.28
N THR A 11 -13.27 30.11 -14.91
CA THR A 11 -11.89 30.07 -14.41
C THR A 11 -11.32 31.47 -14.12
N ALA A 12 -10.36 31.54 -13.18
CA ALA A 12 -9.15 32.40 -13.11
C ALA A 12 -9.03 33.23 -11.79
N PRO A 13 -7.86 33.82 -11.43
CA PRO A 13 -6.54 33.18 -11.25
C PRO A 13 -5.75 33.72 -10.00
N VAL A 14 -4.55 33.16 -9.76
CA VAL A 14 -3.36 33.68 -9.01
C VAL A 14 -3.50 34.02 -7.51
N THR A 15 -2.63 33.44 -6.67
CA THR A 15 -1.65 34.20 -5.86
C THR A 15 -0.48 33.31 -5.42
N GLU A 16 0.66 33.63 -6.02
CA GLU A 16 2.03 33.26 -5.67
C GLU A 16 2.39 33.81 -4.27
N ALA A 17 2.92 32.97 -3.38
CA ALA A 17 3.57 33.41 -2.15
C ALA A 17 4.81 32.56 -1.88
N ALA A 18 5.95 33.13 -2.29
CA ALA A 18 7.26 33.07 -1.67
C ALA A 18 7.78 31.70 -1.18
N THR A 19 8.65 31.16 -2.03
CA THR A 19 9.73 30.22 -1.74
C THR A 19 10.52 30.53 -0.47
N LYS A 20 10.58 29.56 0.45
CA LYS A 20 11.79 29.30 1.25
C LYS A 20 12.61 28.24 0.49
N PRO A 21 13.95 28.33 0.43
CA PRO A 21 14.74 27.19 -0.05
C PRO A 21 14.64 26.09 1.01
N VAL A 22 13.77 25.11 0.76
CA VAL A 22 13.77 23.86 1.51
C VAL A 22 14.97 23.07 1.01
N THR A 23 16.03 23.06 1.83
CA THR A 23 17.16 22.16 1.68
C THR A 23 16.63 20.74 1.48
N THR A 24 16.80 20.26 0.26
CA THR A 24 16.35 18.94 -0.19
C THR A 24 17.34 17.90 0.32
N GLU A 25 17.17 17.50 1.57
CA GLU A 25 17.61 16.17 2.00
C GLU A 25 16.74 15.15 1.24
N PRO A 26 17.29 14.10 0.62
CA PRO A 26 16.47 13.06 0.03
C PRO A 26 15.64 12.44 1.15
N VAL A 27 14.32 12.60 1.09
CA VAL A 27 13.40 11.81 1.91
C VAL A 27 13.54 10.39 1.42
N THR A 28 14.40 9.62 2.08
CA THR A 28 14.56 8.19 1.84
C THR A 28 13.28 7.51 2.28
N GLU A 29 12.36 7.27 1.35
CA GLU A 29 11.21 6.41 1.58
C GLU A 29 11.74 5.05 2.05
N PRO A 30 11.20 4.45 3.13
CA PRO A 30 11.68 3.16 3.61
C PRO A 30 11.66 2.16 2.46
N GLU A 31 12.78 1.48 2.22
CA GLU A 31 12.85 0.44 1.20
C GLU A 31 11.78 -0.61 1.48
N LYS A 32 10.78 -0.64 0.62
CA LYS A 32 9.65 -1.53 0.74
C LYS A 32 10.10 -2.95 0.41
N LYS A 33 10.10 -3.84 1.40
CA LYS A 33 10.53 -5.23 1.22
C LYS A 33 9.37 -6.09 0.74
N SER A 34 9.48 -6.63 -0.48
CA SER A 34 8.45 -7.51 -1.03
C SER A 34 8.27 -8.74 -0.14
N GLY A 35 7.02 -9.00 0.27
CA GLY A 35 6.63 -10.10 1.14
C GLY A 35 6.61 -9.78 2.64
N ASP A 36 7.16 -8.63 3.08
CA ASP A 36 7.18 -8.17 4.47
C ASP A 36 5.79 -7.68 4.91
N ALA A 37 4.94 -8.62 5.30
CA ALA A 37 3.55 -8.37 5.68
C ALA A 37 3.44 -7.86 7.12
N ASN A 38 4.35 -8.28 8.00
CA ASN A 38 4.36 -7.89 9.41
C ASN A 38 5.12 -6.57 9.66
N GLY A 39 5.83 -6.05 8.67
CA GLY A 39 6.54 -4.77 8.74
C GLY A 39 7.82 -4.82 9.58
N ASP A 40 8.39 -6.01 9.80
CA ASP A 40 9.61 -6.18 10.61
C ASP A 40 10.91 -5.92 9.82
N GLY A 41 10.78 -5.65 8.52
CA GLY A 41 11.90 -5.40 7.64
C GLY A 41 12.57 -6.67 7.14
N VAL A 42 12.00 -7.86 7.29
CA VAL A 42 12.56 -9.12 6.77
C VAL A 42 11.44 -9.99 6.21
N PHE A 43 11.63 -10.50 5.01
CA PHE A 43 10.72 -11.53 4.49
C PHE A 43 11.03 -12.90 5.12
N GLY A 44 10.05 -13.51 5.79
CA GLY A 44 10.20 -14.79 6.47
C GLY A 44 8.88 -15.50 6.82
N ILE A 45 8.99 -16.52 7.67
CA ILE A 45 7.84 -17.34 8.08
C ILE A 45 6.82 -16.51 8.89
N ALA A 46 7.28 -15.48 9.60
CA ALA A 46 6.42 -14.58 10.37
C ALA A 46 5.39 -13.88 9.47
N ASP A 47 5.79 -13.45 8.26
CA ASP A 47 4.87 -12.84 7.28
C ASP A 47 3.77 -13.80 6.84
N ALA A 48 4.14 -15.04 6.55
CA ALA A 48 3.18 -16.07 6.16
C ALA A 48 2.18 -16.36 7.28
N VAL A 49 2.63 -16.42 8.54
CA VAL A 49 1.73 -16.57 9.69
C VAL A 49 0.81 -15.35 9.83
N THR A 50 1.32 -14.14 9.66
CA THR A 50 0.53 -12.90 9.70
C THR A 50 -0.57 -12.90 8.64
N VAL A 51 -0.23 -13.16 7.37
CA VAL A 51 -1.22 -13.22 6.27
C VAL A 51 -2.21 -14.36 6.48
N GLN A 52 -1.78 -15.53 6.95
CA GLN A 52 -2.67 -16.66 7.23
C GLN A 52 -3.71 -16.31 8.30
N LYS A 53 -3.28 -15.75 9.42
CA LYS A 53 -4.19 -15.35 10.50
C LYS A 53 -5.17 -14.28 10.02
N TRP A 54 -4.70 -13.30 9.25
CA TRP A 54 -5.54 -12.27 8.65
C TRP A 54 -6.60 -12.86 7.71
N LEU A 55 -6.22 -13.80 6.82
CA LEU A 55 -7.15 -14.51 5.94
C LEU A 55 -8.22 -15.31 6.71
N LEU A 56 -7.89 -15.81 7.90
CA LEU A 56 -8.81 -16.54 8.78
C LEU A 56 -9.70 -15.62 9.62
N GLY A 57 -9.56 -14.30 9.50
CA GLY A 57 -10.33 -13.33 10.28
C GLY A 57 -9.94 -13.28 11.75
N ASP A 58 -8.70 -13.64 12.09
CA ASP A 58 -8.17 -13.49 13.44
C ASP A 58 -8.03 -12.00 13.77
N ASN A 59 -8.76 -11.53 14.78
CA ASN A 59 -8.75 -10.12 15.21
C ASN A 59 -7.40 -9.66 15.79
N SER A 60 -6.48 -10.58 16.10
CA SER A 60 -5.12 -10.27 16.54
C SER A 60 -4.13 -10.12 15.38
N ALA A 61 -4.52 -10.45 14.16
CA ALA A 61 -3.65 -10.37 12.99
C ALA A 61 -3.61 -8.96 12.44
N GLU A 62 -2.44 -8.34 12.49
CA GLU A 62 -2.17 -7.04 11.90
C GLU A 62 -1.24 -7.19 10.69
N VAL A 63 -1.75 -6.89 9.50
CA VAL A 63 -0.95 -6.79 8.28
C VAL A 63 -0.48 -5.35 8.17
N ALA A 64 0.77 -5.10 8.56
CA ALA A 64 1.36 -3.76 8.60
C ALA A 64 1.52 -3.16 7.19
N ASP A 65 1.92 -3.98 6.22
CA ASP A 65 2.07 -3.56 4.82
C ASP A 65 1.41 -4.55 3.85
N TRP A 66 0.10 -4.41 3.67
CA TRP A 66 -0.65 -5.28 2.76
C TRP A 66 -0.18 -5.19 1.30
N LYS A 67 0.43 -4.06 0.91
CA LYS A 67 0.97 -3.88 -0.45
C LYS A 67 2.30 -4.61 -0.63
N ALA A 68 3.09 -4.76 0.43
CA ALA A 68 4.25 -5.65 0.40
C ALA A 68 3.82 -7.12 0.27
N ALA A 69 2.66 -7.47 0.84
CA ALA A 69 2.07 -8.80 0.77
C ALA A 69 1.30 -9.09 -0.55
N ASP A 70 0.93 -8.08 -1.35
CA ASP A 70 0.38 -8.23 -2.71
C ASP A 70 1.50 -8.65 -3.68
N LEU A 71 1.70 -9.97 -3.78
CA LEU A 71 2.81 -10.57 -4.51
C LEU A 71 2.50 -10.77 -6.00
N ASN A 72 1.24 -10.81 -6.37
CA ASN A 72 0.81 -10.89 -7.76
C ASN A 72 0.59 -9.50 -8.41
N GLY A 73 0.53 -8.43 -7.61
CA GLY A 73 0.42 -7.05 -8.07
C GLY A 73 -0.99 -6.67 -8.55
N ASN A 74 -2.03 -7.38 -8.11
CA ASN A 74 -3.41 -7.16 -8.56
C ASN A 74 -4.15 -6.09 -7.73
N GLY A 75 -3.51 -5.51 -6.72
CA GLY A 75 -4.08 -4.52 -5.82
C GLY A 75 -4.99 -5.12 -4.75
N ARG A 76 -4.91 -6.42 -4.49
CA ARG A 76 -5.65 -7.15 -3.46
C ARG A 76 -4.69 -8.05 -2.70
N LEU A 77 -4.99 -8.27 -1.43
CA LEU A 77 -4.35 -9.29 -0.62
C LEU A 77 -5.33 -10.43 -0.42
N ASP A 78 -5.05 -11.59 -1.01
CA ASP A 78 -5.90 -12.78 -0.86
C ASP A 78 -5.09 -14.09 -0.81
N VAL A 79 -5.77 -15.22 -1.00
CA VAL A 79 -5.16 -16.56 -0.95
C VAL A 79 -4.14 -16.81 -2.07
N PHE A 80 -4.24 -16.12 -3.19
CA PHE A 80 -3.28 -16.25 -4.29
C PHE A 80 -1.92 -15.68 -3.89
N ASP A 81 -1.91 -14.52 -3.23
CA ASP A 81 -0.68 -13.93 -2.67
C ASP A 81 -0.08 -14.81 -1.59
N PHE A 82 -0.92 -15.35 -0.69
CA PHE A 82 -0.45 -16.31 0.32
C PHE A 82 0.19 -17.56 -0.30
N THR A 83 -0.35 -18.05 -1.41
CA THR A 83 0.23 -19.19 -2.14
C THR A 83 1.59 -18.83 -2.73
N LEU A 84 1.73 -17.64 -3.32
CA LEU A 84 3.02 -17.13 -3.81
C LEU A 84 4.03 -16.94 -2.67
N MET A 85 3.58 -16.48 -1.51
CA MET A 85 4.40 -16.28 -0.32
C MET A 85 5.00 -17.60 0.16
N ARG A 86 4.17 -18.66 0.25
CA ARG A 86 4.65 -20.01 0.60
C ARG A 86 5.64 -20.55 -0.42
N ARG A 87 5.43 -20.30 -1.72
CA ARG A 87 6.39 -20.71 -2.76
C ARG A 87 7.73 -19.98 -2.58
N LYS A 88 7.70 -18.67 -2.40
CA LYS A 88 8.91 -17.87 -2.16
C LYS A 88 9.68 -18.35 -0.93
N LEU A 89 9.00 -18.69 0.17
CA LEU A 89 9.65 -19.24 1.38
C LEU A 89 10.42 -20.53 1.13
N LEU A 90 9.97 -21.37 0.18
CA LEU A 90 10.70 -22.59 -0.19
C LEU A 90 11.95 -22.30 -1.03
N GLU A 91 12.06 -21.13 -1.65
CA GLU A 91 13.24 -20.73 -2.44
C GLU A 91 14.36 -20.14 -1.57
N ILE A 92 14.06 -19.73 -0.34
CA ILE A 92 15.03 -19.17 0.64
C ILE A 92 15.43 -20.15 1.75
N LEU A 93 14.88 -21.37 1.74
CA LEU A 93 15.29 -22.48 2.62
C LEU A 93 16.29 -23.40 1.91
#